data_AF-A0A3M3GL84-F1
#
_entry.id   AF-A0A3M3GL84-F1
#
_cell.length_a   1.000
_cell.length_b   1.000
_cell.length_c   1.000
_cell.angle_alpha   90.00
_cell.angle_beta   90.00
_cell.angle_gamma   90.00
#
_symmetry.space_group_name_H-M   'P 1'
#
loop_
_entity.id
_entity.type
_entity.pdbx_description
1 polymer ?
#
loop_
_entity_poly.entity_id
_entity_poly.type
_entity_poly.pdbx_seq_one_letter_code
_entity_poly.pdbx_strand_id
1 'polypeptide(L)'
;MLTDAHCRAAKAKDKLYRINDARGLYLEVKPNGVRAWRYRFKLCGKASWFALGDYPELSLANAREKCDEARKLVRQGINPVQNRQLTKIKREMDASNTFETIAQEWLALKSWEPVTKSRRLGMLKRVVFPSIGKLPVRTIVGAD
;
A
#
# COMPACT_ATOMS: atom_id res chain seq x y z
N MET A 1 -17.09 0.10 -24.14
CA MET A 1 -16.00 0.87 -23.51
C MET A 1 -16.56 2.19 -22.99
N LEU A 2 -16.22 2.57 -21.76
CA LEU A 2 -16.69 3.79 -21.11
C LEU A 2 -15.99 5.04 -21.68
N THR A 3 -16.69 6.16 -21.52
CA THR A 3 -16.15 7.52 -21.69
C THR A 3 -16.34 8.26 -20.38
N ASP A 4 -15.61 9.36 -20.17
CA ASP A 4 -15.76 10.15 -18.96
C ASP A 4 -17.19 10.74 -18.82
N ALA A 5 -17.83 11.11 -19.93
CA ALA A 5 -19.23 11.54 -19.95
C ALA A 5 -20.19 10.45 -19.43
N HIS A 6 -20.00 9.19 -19.83
CA HIS A 6 -20.77 8.06 -19.28
C HIS A 6 -20.58 7.92 -17.77
N CYS A 7 -19.36 8.14 -17.27
CA CYS A 7 -19.04 8.06 -15.85
C CYS A 7 -19.71 9.17 -15.05
N ARG A 8 -19.68 10.41 -15.56
CA ARG A 8 -20.36 11.57 -14.96
C ARG A 8 -21.87 11.38 -14.90
N ALA A 9 -22.47 10.86 -15.96
CA ALA A 9 -23.91 10.65 -16.07
C ALA A 9 -24.44 9.47 -15.23
N ALA A 10 -23.57 8.61 -14.70
CA ALA A 10 -23.97 7.46 -13.90
C ALA A 10 -24.53 7.90 -12.53
N LYS A 11 -25.86 7.77 -12.36
CA LYS A 11 -26.59 8.12 -11.14
C LYS A 11 -26.77 6.91 -10.22
N ALA A 12 -26.81 7.17 -8.92
CA ALA A 12 -27.19 6.14 -7.94
C ALA A 12 -28.56 5.54 -8.25
N LYS A 13 -28.72 4.26 -7.89
CA LYS A 13 -29.97 3.51 -7.93
C LYS A 13 -30.19 2.84 -6.57
N ASP A 14 -31.36 2.26 -6.37
CA ASP A 14 -31.71 1.56 -5.12
C ASP A 14 -30.76 0.42 -4.76
N LYS A 15 -30.12 -0.17 -5.78
CA LYS A 15 -29.13 -1.25 -5.62
C LYS A 15 -27.82 -0.89 -6.31
N LEU A 16 -26.73 -1.41 -5.73
CA LEU A 16 -25.40 -1.33 -6.32
C LEU A 16 -25.42 -1.97 -7.70
N TYR A 17 -24.89 -1.25 -8.69
CA TYR A 17 -24.73 -1.75 -10.04
C TYR A 17 -23.34 -1.43 -10.58
N ARG A 18 -22.95 -2.12 -11.66
CA ARG A 18 -21.61 -1.99 -12.24
C ARG A 18 -21.72 -1.79 -13.74
N ILE A 19 -20.98 -0.81 -14.26
CA ILE A 19 -20.89 -0.51 -15.69
C ILE A 19 -19.54 -1.03 -16.19
N ASN A 20 -19.56 -1.92 -17.17
CA ASN A 20 -18.34 -2.49 -17.74
C ASN A 20 -17.63 -1.44 -18.63
N ASP A 21 -16.33 -1.27 -18.43
CA ASP A 21 -15.47 -0.57 -19.39
C ASP A 21 -14.91 -1.54 -20.43
N ALA A 22 -13.83 -2.25 -20.04
CA ALA A 22 -13.14 -3.26 -20.82
C ALA A 22 -12.16 -4.05 -19.92
N ARG A 23 -11.75 -5.25 -20.36
CA ARG A 23 -10.66 -6.04 -19.75
C ARG A 23 -10.75 -6.23 -18.23
N GLY A 24 -11.98 -6.37 -17.73
CA GLY A 24 -12.29 -6.55 -16.31
C GLY A 24 -12.40 -5.25 -15.50
N LEU A 25 -12.22 -4.07 -16.08
CA LEU A 25 -12.50 -2.79 -15.42
C LEU A 25 -14.00 -2.49 -15.41
N TYR A 26 -14.50 -2.07 -14.26
CA TYR A 26 -15.89 -1.65 -14.05
C TYR A 26 -15.94 -0.37 -13.23
N LEU A 27 -16.92 0.48 -13.53
CA LEU A 27 -17.38 1.52 -12.61
C LEU A 27 -18.51 0.95 -11.75
N GLU A 28 -18.27 0.81 -10.46
CA GLU A 28 -19.26 0.42 -9.46
C GLU A 28 -19.95 1.68 -8.92
N VAL A 29 -21.28 1.72 -8.99
CA VAL A 29 -22.08 2.83 -8.49
C VAL A 29 -22.91 2.32 -7.32
N LYS A 30 -22.68 2.92 -6.15
CA LYS A 30 -23.37 2.57 -4.91
C LYS A 30 -24.66 3.40 -4.76
N PRO A 31 -25.66 2.91 -3.99
CA PRO A 31 -26.88 3.66 -3.71
C PRO A 31 -26.65 5.02 -3.03
N ASN A 32 -25.53 5.17 -2.31
CA ASN A 32 -25.14 6.43 -1.66
C ASN A 32 -24.48 7.44 -2.62
N GLY A 33 -24.47 7.22 -3.93
CA GLY A 33 -23.86 8.12 -4.91
C GLY A 33 -22.36 7.94 -5.13
N VAL A 34 -21.68 7.16 -4.28
CA VAL A 34 -20.24 6.90 -4.46
C VAL A 34 -20.02 6.03 -5.70
N ARG A 35 -19.08 6.45 -6.54
CA ARG A 35 -18.63 5.74 -7.73
C ARG A 35 -17.21 5.26 -7.51
N ALA A 36 -16.97 3.96 -7.68
CA ALA A 36 -15.69 3.34 -7.41
C ALA A 36 -15.23 2.49 -8.59
N TRP A 37 -13.96 2.59 -8.96
CA TRP A 37 -13.33 1.72 -9.94
C TRP A 37 -13.03 0.35 -9.34
N ARG A 38 -13.50 -0.69 -10.03
CA ARG A 38 -13.30 -2.08 -9.64
C ARG A 38 -12.68 -2.88 -10.78
N TYR A 39 -11.74 -3.74 -10.43
CA TYR A 39 -11.19 -4.75 -11.33
C TYR A 39 -11.72 -6.13 -10.97
N ARG A 40 -12.43 -6.77 -11.91
CA ARG A 40 -12.87 -8.16 -11.82
C ARG A 40 -11.80 -9.07 -12.41
N PHE A 41 -11.38 -10.07 -11.64
CA PHE A 41 -10.41 -11.07 -12.07
C PHE A 41 -10.79 -12.47 -11.62
N LYS A 42 -10.12 -13.48 -12.17
CA LYS A 42 -10.24 -14.88 -11.76
C LYS A 42 -8.83 -15.38 -11.44
N LEU A 43 -8.66 -15.98 -10.27
CA LEU A 43 -7.42 -16.60 -9.83
C LEU A 43 -7.76 -17.92 -9.14
N CYS A 44 -7.03 -19.00 -9.46
CA CYS A 44 -7.29 -20.34 -8.93
C CYS A 44 -8.77 -20.76 -9.04
N GLY A 45 -9.41 -20.53 -10.19
CA GLY A 45 -10.82 -20.88 -10.40
C GLY A 45 -11.85 -19.91 -9.78
N LYS A 46 -11.44 -19.01 -8.88
CA LYS A 46 -12.37 -18.14 -8.13
C LYS A 46 -12.40 -16.72 -8.70
N ALA A 47 -13.61 -16.23 -8.98
CA ALA A 47 -13.81 -14.83 -9.34
C ALA A 47 -13.68 -13.92 -8.12
N SER A 48 -13.03 -12.78 -8.28
CA SER A 48 -12.77 -11.81 -7.21
C SER A 48 -12.77 -10.37 -7.75
N TRP A 49 -12.92 -9.43 -6.83
CA TRP A 49 -12.95 -8.00 -7.13
C TRP A 49 -11.85 -7.28 -6.39
N PHE A 50 -11.19 -6.36 -7.08
CA PHE A 50 -10.15 -5.50 -6.53
C PHE A 50 -10.57 -4.03 -6.65
N ALA A 51 -10.48 -3.29 -5.54
CA ALA A 51 -10.76 -1.86 -5.51
C ALA A 51 -9.58 -1.08 -6.12
N LEU A 52 -9.80 -0.22 -7.11
CA LEU A 52 -8.72 0.58 -7.73
C LEU A 52 -8.66 2.01 -7.16
N GLY A 53 -9.82 2.57 -6.80
CA GLY A 53 -9.98 3.92 -6.26
C GLY A 53 -11.36 4.47 -6.59
N ASP A 54 -11.66 5.67 -6.12
CA ASP A 54 -12.98 6.30 -6.31
C ASP A 54 -12.96 7.31 -7.47
N TYR A 55 -14.09 7.49 -8.13
CA TYR A 55 -14.30 8.50 -9.16
C TYR A 55 -14.97 9.74 -8.52
N PRO A 56 -14.53 10.98 -8.81
CA PRO A 56 -13.60 11.37 -9.88
C PRO A 56 -12.11 11.45 -9.48
N GLU A 57 -11.75 11.21 -8.22
CA GLU A 57 -10.35 11.30 -7.74
C GLU A 57 -9.38 10.46 -8.60
N LEU A 58 -9.84 9.28 -9.01
CA LEU A 58 -9.20 8.47 -10.02
C LEU A 58 -9.96 8.62 -11.35
N SER A 59 -9.30 9.26 -12.32
CA SER A 59 -9.82 9.40 -13.68
C SER A 59 -9.99 8.04 -14.37
N LEU A 60 -10.83 7.97 -15.41
CA LEU A 60 -10.99 6.75 -16.21
C LEU A 60 -9.65 6.28 -16.82
N ALA A 61 -8.80 7.21 -17.27
CA ALA A 61 -7.49 6.88 -17.82
C ALA A 61 -6.59 6.22 -16.76
N ASN A 62 -6.45 6.85 -15.60
CA ASN A 62 -5.64 6.32 -14.49
C ASN A 62 -6.22 5.01 -13.94
N ALA A 63 -7.55 4.83 -13.98
CA ALA A 63 -8.20 3.57 -13.62
C ALA A 63 -7.83 2.43 -14.57
N ARG A 64 -7.70 2.70 -15.88
CA ARG A 64 -7.23 1.72 -16.86
C ARG A 64 -5.78 1.33 -16.62
N GLU A 65 -4.91 2.29 -16.32
CA GLU A 65 -3.50 2.04 -15.97
C GLU A 65 -3.39 1.15 -14.72
N LYS A 66 -4.06 1.52 -13.63
CA LYS A 66 -4.07 0.70 -12.40
C LYS A 66 -4.69 -0.68 -12.60
N CYS A 67 -5.69 -0.80 -13.47
CA CYS A 67 -6.27 -2.09 -13.85
C CYS A 67 -5.25 -2.97 -14.57
N ASP A 68 -4.45 -2.39 -15.47
CA ASP A 68 -3.41 -3.10 -16.20
C ASP A 68 -2.26 -3.53 -15.29
N GLU A 69 -1.86 -2.71 -14.31
CA GLU A 69 -0.93 -3.09 -13.24
C GLU A 69 -1.46 -4.27 -12.40
N ALA A 70 -2.71 -4.18 -11.93
CA ALA A 70 -3.33 -5.27 -11.18
C ALA A 70 -3.45 -6.56 -12.01
N ARG A 71 -3.68 -6.43 -13.32
CA ARG A 71 -3.72 -7.58 -14.23
C ARG A 71 -2.36 -8.23 -14.40
N LYS A 72 -1.26 -7.46 -14.40
CA LYS A 72 0.11 -8.03 -14.40
C LYS A 72 0.33 -8.91 -13.17
N LEU A 73 -0.10 -8.47 -11.98
CA LEU A 73 -0.04 -9.28 -10.76
C LEU A 73 -0.84 -10.59 -10.90
N VAL A 74 -2.09 -10.51 -11.39
CA VAL A 74 -2.92 -11.71 -11.57
C VAL A 74 -2.28 -12.71 -12.55
N ARG A 75 -1.66 -12.23 -13.64
CA ARG A 75 -0.95 -13.11 -14.59
C ARG A 75 0.25 -13.83 -13.96
N GLN A 76 0.88 -13.22 -12.95
CA GLN A 76 1.95 -13.82 -12.17
C GLN A 76 1.42 -14.76 -11.06
N GLY A 77 0.11 -15.00 -11.00
CA GLY A 77 -0.51 -15.81 -9.95
C GLY A 77 -0.72 -15.05 -8.63
N ILE A 78 -0.46 -13.74 -8.59
CA ILE A 78 -0.51 -12.93 -7.38
C ILE A 78 -1.89 -12.29 -7.24
N ASN A 79 -2.54 -12.48 -6.09
CA ASN A 79 -3.80 -11.80 -5.78
C ASN A 79 -3.54 -10.31 -5.46
N PRO A 80 -4.11 -9.34 -6.23
CA PRO A 80 -3.87 -7.92 -6.01
C PRO A 80 -4.33 -7.40 -4.63
N VAL A 81 -5.39 -8.01 -4.06
CA VAL A 81 -5.90 -7.66 -2.73
C VAL A 81 -4.86 -7.99 -1.66
N GLN A 82 -4.34 -9.22 -1.69
CA GLN A 82 -3.32 -9.68 -0.76
C GLN A 82 -2.00 -8.92 -0.95
N ASN A 83 -1.60 -8.68 -2.21
CA ASN A 83 -0.40 -7.90 -2.50
C ASN A 83 -0.47 -6.49 -1.92
N ARG A 84 -1.62 -5.81 -2.03
CA ARG A 84 -1.82 -4.49 -1.40
C ARG A 84 -1.69 -4.56 0.12
N GLN A 85 -2.30 -5.56 0.74
CA GLN A 85 -2.23 -5.75 2.19
C GLN A 85 -0.80 -6.02 2.66
N LEU A 86 -0.08 -6.95 2.01
CA LEU A 86 1.31 -7.27 2.32
C LEU A 86 2.22 -6.05 2.12
N THR A 87 2.02 -5.28 1.05
CA THR A 87 2.77 -4.06 0.81
C THR A 87 2.53 -3.02 1.90
N LYS A 88 1.29 -2.89 2.38
CA LYS A 88 0.94 -2.00 3.50
C LYS A 88 1.63 -2.44 4.79
N ILE A 89 1.50 -3.71 5.16
CA ILE A 89 2.14 -4.29 6.35
C ILE A 89 3.66 -4.10 6.27
N LYS A 90 4.27 -4.39 5.12
CA LYS A 90 5.71 -4.21 4.92
C LYS A 90 6.13 -2.75 5.13
N ARG A 91 5.37 -1.79 4.60
CA ARG A 91 5.64 -0.36 4.81
C ARG A 91 5.52 0.04 6.28
N GLU A 92 4.51 -0.47 6.99
CA GLU A 92 4.32 -0.22 8.42
C GLU A 92 5.47 -0.82 9.25
N MET A 93 5.87 -2.05 8.94
CA MET A 93 7.02 -2.70 9.57
C MET A 93 8.34 -1.97 9.28
N ASP A 94 8.56 -1.59 8.03
CA ASP A 94 9.74 -0.82 7.63
C ASP A 94 9.75 0.53 8.38
N ALA A 95 8.60 1.18 8.55
CA ALA A 95 8.46 2.42 9.31
C ALA A 95 8.73 2.23 10.81
N SER A 96 8.34 1.10 11.41
CA SER A 96 8.61 0.79 12.83
C SER A 96 10.06 0.37 13.10
N ASN A 97 10.76 -0.14 12.09
CA ASN A 97 12.16 -0.56 12.16
C ASN A 97 13.10 0.65 12.06
N THR A 98 13.02 1.53 13.04
CA THR A 98 13.85 2.73 13.14
C THR A 98 15.28 2.40 13.56
N PHE A 99 16.22 3.31 13.28
CA PHE A 99 17.61 3.15 13.69
C PHE A 99 17.76 3.03 15.21
N GLU A 100 16.97 3.80 15.96
CA GLU A 100 16.96 3.70 17.41
C GLU A 100 16.52 2.31 17.89
N THR A 101 15.40 1.78 17.37
CA THR A 101 14.91 0.44 17.72
C THR A 101 15.98 -0.62 17.45
N ILE A 102 16.54 -0.61 16.25
CA ILE A 102 17.55 -1.60 15.81
C ILE A 102 18.85 -1.45 16.61
N ALA A 103 19.28 -0.21 16.92
CA ALA A 103 20.48 0.02 17.71
C ALA A 103 20.33 -0.47 19.16
N GLN A 104 19.13 -0.34 19.75
CA GLN A 104 18.84 -0.86 21.08
C GLN A 104 18.82 -2.41 21.08
N GLU A 105 18.19 -3.04 20.09
CA GLU A 105 18.21 -4.50 19.92
C GLU A 105 19.64 -5.03 19.72
N TRP A 106 20.41 -4.37 18.86
CA TRP A 106 21.82 -4.71 18.63
C TRP A 106 22.64 -4.64 19.92
N LEU A 107 22.46 -3.59 20.73
CA LEU A 107 23.12 -3.46 22.03
C LEU A 107 22.73 -4.58 23.00
N ALA A 108 21.45 -4.99 23.00
CA ALA A 108 20.96 -6.07 23.85
C ALA A 108 21.63 -7.41 23.51
N LEU A 109 21.78 -7.71 22.22
CA LEU A 109 22.38 -8.95 21.70
C LEU A 109 23.89 -9.08 21.99
N LYS A 110 24.61 -7.98 22.23
CA LYS A 110 26.06 -8.05 22.48
C LYS A 110 26.36 -8.55 23.89
N SER A 111 27.36 -9.41 24.02
CA SER A 111 27.86 -9.94 25.31
C SER A 111 28.84 -8.97 25.98
N TRP A 112 28.46 -7.71 26.11
CA TRP A 112 29.23 -6.70 26.84
C TRP A 112 28.73 -6.52 28.25
N GLU A 113 29.62 -6.10 29.15
CA GLU A 113 29.23 -5.70 30.50
C GLU A 113 28.14 -4.61 30.47
N PRO A 114 27.21 -4.62 31.46
CA PRO A 114 26.13 -3.64 31.53
C PRO A 114 26.61 -2.19 31.43
N VAL A 115 27.74 -1.87 32.08
CA VAL A 115 28.34 -0.53 32.05
C VAL A 115 28.72 -0.11 30.63
N THR A 116 29.29 -1.04 29.84
CA THR A 116 29.68 -0.80 28.46
C THR A 116 28.47 -0.59 27.55
N LYS A 117 27.40 -1.39 27.75
CA LYS A 117 26.13 -1.18 27.03
C LYS A 117 25.51 0.18 27.35
N SER A 118 25.46 0.56 28.62
CA SER A 118 24.91 1.84 29.06
C SER A 118 25.69 3.04 28.53
N ARG A 119 27.03 2.98 28.53
CA ARG A 119 27.87 4.04 27.94
C ARG A 119 27.62 4.21 26.45
N ARG A 120 27.54 3.11 25.70
CA ARG A 120 27.27 3.13 24.25
C ARG A 120 25.86 3.63 23.94
N LEU A 121 24.86 3.18 24.70
CA LEU A 121 23.49 3.69 24.56
C LEU A 121 23.41 5.19 24.86
N GLY A 122 24.10 5.67 25.90
CA GLY A 122 24.17 7.09 26.22
C GLY A 122 24.80 7.93 25.11
N MET A 123 25.87 7.43 24.47
CA MET A 123 26.46 8.08 23.29
C MET A 123 25.46 8.15 22.14
N LEU A 124 24.81 7.03 21.81
CA LEU A 124 23.82 6.95 20.73
C LEU A 124 22.64 7.91 20.97
N LYS A 125 22.08 7.93 22.18
CA LYS A 125 20.97 8.82 22.57
C LYS A 125 21.31 10.30 22.43
N ARG A 126 22.55 10.68 22.75
CA ARG A 126 22.99 12.08 22.72
C ARG A 126 23.42 12.54 21.33
N VAL A 127 24.07 11.68 20.56
CA VAL A 127 24.79 12.08 19.34
C VAL A 127 24.08 11.64 18.07
N VAL A 128 23.48 10.44 18.08
CA VAL A 128 23.01 9.79 16.84
C VAL A 128 21.48 9.83 16.72
N PHE A 129 20.77 9.45 17.79
CA PHE A 129 19.31 9.37 17.77
C PHE A 129 18.59 10.71 17.50
N PRO A 130 19.11 11.89 17.92
CA PRO A 130 18.47 13.16 17.58
C PRO A 130 18.37 13.41 16.08
N SER A 131 19.35 12.94 15.30
CA SER A 131 19.39 13.16 13.84
C SER A 131 18.69 12.04 13.07
N ILE A 132 19.06 10.78 13.34
CA ILE A 132 18.61 9.63 12.52
C ILE A 132 17.82 8.59 13.29
N GLY A 133 17.64 8.74 14.61
CA GLY A 133 17.08 7.70 15.48
C GLY A 133 15.67 7.28 15.08
N LYS A 134 14.82 8.24 14.72
CA LYS A 134 13.42 8.00 14.29
C LYS A 134 13.29 7.59 12.83
N LEU A 135 14.37 7.63 12.05
CA LEU A 135 14.32 7.28 10.64
C LEU A 135 14.30 5.75 10.51
N PRO A 136 13.47 5.20 9.61
CA PRO A 136 13.56 3.80 9.21
C PRO A 136 14.98 3.45 8.77
N VAL A 137 15.56 2.34 9.26
CA VAL A 137 16.96 1.99 8.93
C VAL A 137 17.19 1.88 7.42
N ARG A 138 16.18 1.42 6.68
CA ARG A 138 16.24 1.25 5.22
C ARG A 138 16.30 2.57 4.45
N THR A 139 15.97 3.70 5.07
CA THR A 139 16.01 5.02 4.42
C THR A 139 17.29 5.79 4.69
N ILE A 140 18.16 5.31 5.58
CA ILE A 140 19.43 5.97 5.94
C ILE A 140 20.49 5.64 4.90
N VAL A 141 21.13 6.67 4.35
CA VAL A 141 22.23 6.56 3.37
C VAL A 141 23.52 7.13 3.94
N GLY A 142 24.67 6.82 3.33
CA GLY A 142 25.99 7.18 3.87
C GLY A 142 26.33 8.69 3.93
N ALA A 143 25.39 9.56 3.55
CA ALA A 143 25.52 11.02 3.63
C ALA A 143 24.71 11.65 4.79
N ASP A 144 23.93 10.84 5.52
CA ASP A 144 23.08 11.25 6.65
C ASP A 144 23.81 11.22 8.01
#